data_AF-A0AAV6Z126-F1
#
_entry.id   AF-A0AAV6Z126-F1
#
_cell.length_a   1.000
_cell.length_b   1.000
_cell.length_c   1.000
_cell.angle_alpha   90.00
_cell.angle_beta   90.00
_cell.angle_gamma   90.00
#
_symmetry.space_group_name_H-M   'P 1'
#
loop_
_entity.id
_entity.type
_entity.pdbx_description
1 polymer ?
#
loop_
_entity_poly.entity_id
_entity_poly.type
_entity_poly.pdbx_seq_one_letter_code
_entity_poly.pdbx_strand_id
1 'polypeptide(L)'
;RLKNRTCNLSFYITSILIQYNLLFQGPPPTNLFQPPRRPGLGTLGKPIRLLANHFQVQIPKIDVYHYDVDIKPEKRPRRVNREVVDTMVRHFKMQIFGDRQPGYDGKRNMYTAHPLPIGRDRVDLEVTLPGEGKDQTFKVTIQWVSVVSLQLLLEALAGHLSEVPEDSVQALDVITRHLPSMRYTPVGRSFFSPPEGYYHPLGGGREVWFGFHQSVRPAMWNMMLNIDVSATAFYRAQPVIEFMCEVLDVQNINEQTKPLTDSQRVKFTKEIRGLKVEVTHCGQMKRKYRVCNVTRRPASHQT
;
A
#
# COMPACT_ATOMS: atom_id res chain seq x y z
N ARG A 1 -13.41 28.24 39.96
CA ARG A 1 -14.32 28.16 38.79
C ARG A 1 -13.60 28.76 37.58
N LEU A 2 -12.93 27.93 36.79
CA LEU A 2 -12.44 28.23 35.44
C LEU A 2 -12.24 26.85 34.78
N LYS A 3 -13.23 26.44 33.99
CA LYS A 3 -13.23 25.17 33.25
C LYS A 3 -12.51 25.40 31.92
N ASN A 4 -11.26 24.97 31.81
CA ASN A 4 -10.61 24.80 30.52
C ASN A 4 -11.19 23.56 29.83
N ARG A 5 -12.10 23.79 28.87
CA ARG A 5 -12.51 22.81 27.87
C ARG A 5 -11.44 22.78 26.78
N THR A 6 -10.51 21.85 26.86
CA THR A 6 -9.70 21.46 25.71
C THR A 6 -10.52 20.48 24.86
N CYS A 7 -10.92 20.93 23.68
CA CYS A 7 -11.49 20.11 22.62
C CYS A 7 -10.47 19.05 22.20
N ASN A 8 -10.68 17.80 22.61
CA ASN A 8 -10.05 16.65 22.00
C ASN A 8 -10.70 16.42 20.64
N LEU A 9 -10.09 16.94 19.56
CA LEU A 9 -10.38 16.48 18.20
C LEU A 9 -9.74 15.10 18.04
N SER A 10 -10.47 14.07 18.47
CA SER A 10 -10.11 12.68 18.21
C SER A 10 -10.49 12.38 16.76
N PHE A 11 -9.51 12.32 15.86
CA PHE A 11 -9.68 11.73 14.54
C PHE A 11 -9.86 10.21 14.70
N TYR A 12 -11.08 9.79 14.99
CA TYR A 12 -11.51 8.43 14.74
C TYR A 12 -11.72 8.28 13.23
N ILE A 13 -10.77 7.64 12.54
CA ILE A 13 -11.06 7.02 11.26
C ILE A 13 -11.85 5.75 11.57
N THR A 14 -13.15 5.91 11.80
CA THR A 14 -14.09 4.80 11.77
C THR A 14 -14.08 4.25 10.36
N SER A 15 -13.52 3.05 10.22
CA SER A 15 -13.64 2.24 9.02
C SER A 15 -15.11 1.83 8.90
N ILE A 16 -15.90 2.61 8.17
CA ILE A 16 -17.26 2.23 7.82
C ILE A 16 -17.13 1.02 6.87
N LEU A 17 -17.35 -0.16 7.45
CA LEU A 17 -17.62 -1.40 6.73
C LEU A 17 -18.97 -1.23 6.02
N ILE A 18 -18.95 -0.82 4.76
CA ILE A 18 -20.11 -0.97 3.88
C ILE A 18 -20.18 -2.45 3.51
N GLN A 19 -21.08 -3.16 4.17
CA GLN A 19 -21.54 -4.49 3.81
C GLN A 19 -22.32 -4.35 2.49
N TYR A 20 -21.74 -4.79 1.37
CA TYR A 20 -22.49 -4.86 0.12
C TYR A 20 -23.48 -6.02 0.20
N ASN A 21 -24.75 -5.69 0.42
CA ASN A 21 -25.86 -6.58 0.14
C ASN A 21 -25.97 -6.75 -1.39
N LEU A 22 -25.94 -8.01 -1.83
CA LEU A 22 -26.28 -8.45 -3.17
C LEU A 22 -27.78 -8.22 -3.39
N LEU A 23 -28.13 -7.07 -3.98
CA LEU A 23 -29.39 -6.89 -4.67
C LEU A 23 -29.09 -6.15 -5.97
N PHE A 24 -29.56 -6.73 -7.08
CA PHE A 24 -29.54 -6.15 -8.42
C PHE A 24 -29.82 -4.63 -8.36
N GLN A 25 -28.83 -3.82 -8.71
CA GLN A 25 -29.02 -2.38 -8.91
C GLN A 25 -28.94 -2.12 -10.42
N GLY A 26 -29.95 -1.39 -10.93
CA GLY A 26 -29.95 -0.86 -12.29
C GLY A 26 -28.74 0.04 -12.57
N PRO A 27 -28.65 0.64 -13.77
CA PRO A 27 -27.52 1.50 -14.11
C PRO A 27 -27.31 2.56 -13.02
N PRO A 28 -26.05 2.83 -12.61
CA PRO A 28 -25.77 3.82 -11.57
C PRO A 28 -26.40 5.15 -11.98
N PRO A 29 -26.93 5.94 -11.01
CA PRO A 29 -27.51 7.24 -11.34
C PRO A 29 -26.48 8.06 -12.10
N THR A 30 -26.85 8.50 -13.30
CA THR A 30 -26.11 9.52 -14.07
C THR A 30 -25.79 10.67 -13.13
N ASN A 31 -24.51 11.00 -12.98
CA ASN A 31 -24.06 12.12 -12.16
C ASN A 31 -24.91 13.36 -12.46
N LEU A 32 -25.80 13.72 -11.53
CA LEU A 32 -26.72 14.87 -11.66
C LEU A 32 -25.97 16.20 -11.81
N PHE A 33 -24.67 16.21 -11.47
CA PHE A 33 -23.78 17.36 -11.56
C PHE A 33 -22.51 16.96 -12.32
N GLN A 34 -22.41 17.41 -13.58
CA GLN A 34 -21.17 17.35 -14.33
C GLN A 34 -20.37 18.64 -14.10
N PRO A 35 -19.07 18.56 -13.76
CA PRO A 35 -18.22 19.73 -13.69
C PRO A 35 -18.24 20.51 -15.02
N PRO A 36 -18.26 21.86 -15.00
CA PRO A 36 -18.26 22.65 -16.22
C PRO A 36 -16.96 22.43 -17.00
N ARG A 37 -17.06 22.41 -18.33
CA ARG A 37 -15.88 22.38 -19.20
C ARG A 37 -15.08 23.66 -19.03
N ARG A 38 -13.75 23.56 -19.18
CA ARG A 38 -12.86 24.73 -19.18
C ARG A 38 -13.32 25.71 -20.27
N PRO A 39 -13.63 26.98 -19.94
CA PRO A 39 -14.14 27.94 -20.93
C PRO A 39 -13.05 28.47 -21.87
N GLY A 40 -11.78 28.36 -21.48
CA GLY A 40 -10.63 28.80 -22.28
C GLY A 40 -9.32 28.78 -21.49
N LEU A 41 -8.24 29.20 -22.14
CA LEU A 41 -6.94 29.44 -21.48
C LEU A 41 -6.81 30.92 -21.12
N GLY A 42 -6.16 31.23 -19.99
CA GLY A 42 -5.89 32.61 -19.59
C GLY A 42 -4.81 33.25 -20.47
N THR A 43 -4.96 34.53 -20.79
CA THR A 43 -4.07 35.29 -21.69
C THR A 43 -3.35 36.47 -21.03
N LEU A 44 -3.71 36.81 -19.78
CA LEU A 44 -3.10 37.90 -19.03
C LEU A 44 -1.78 37.46 -18.39
N GLY A 45 -0.85 38.40 -18.26
CA GLY A 45 0.45 38.20 -17.62
C GLY A 45 1.60 38.00 -18.62
N LYS A 46 2.83 38.09 -18.13
CA LYS A 46 4.03 37.85 -18.93
C LYS A 46 4.32 36.35 -18.98
N PRO A 47 4.51 35.75 -20.18
CA PRO A 47 4.86 34.33 -20.29
C PRO A 47 6.16 34.00 -19.53
N ILE A 48 6.18 32.86 -18.86
CA ILE A 48 7.35 32.32 -18.15
C ILE A 48 7.52 30.84 -18.48
N ARG A 49 8.78 30.40 -18.65
CA ARG A 49 9.11 28.98 -18.86
C ARG A 49 9.20 28.28 -17.50
N LEU A 50 8.53 27.15 -17.36
CA LEU A 50 8.51 26.35 -16.15
C LEU A 50 8.90 24.91 -16.45
N LEU A 51 9.47 24.25 -15.46
CA LEU A 51 9.59 22.80 -15.42
C LEU A 51 8.62 22.29 -14.36
N ALA A 52 7.87 21.26 -14.71
CA ALA A 52 7.02 20.53 -13.78
C ALA A 52 7.61 19.13 -13.58
N ASN A 53 7.45 18.58 -12.38
CA ASN A 53 7.78 17.19 -12.04
C ASN A 53 6.77 16.17 -12.61
N HIS A 54 6.28 16.44 -13.82
CA HIS A 54 5.34 15.63 -14.56
C HIS A 54 6.03 15.10 -15.81
N PHE A 55 6.18 13.78 -15.87
CA PHE A 55 6.88 13.08 -16.94
C PHE A 55 5.86 12.44 -17.89
N GLN A 56 5.98 12.69 -19.18
CA GLN A 56 5.04 12.16 -20.16
C GLN A 56 5.12 10.63 -20.23
N VAL A 57 3.97 9.97 -20.21
CA VAL A 57 3.85 8.52 -20.38
C VAL A 57 3.39 8.23 -21.80
N GLN A 58 4.17 7.46 -22.55
CA GLN A 58 3.77 6.94 -23.85
C GLN A 58 2.92 5.69 -23.65
N ILE A 59 1.69 5.72 -24.14
CA ILE A 59 0.72 4.64 -23.96
C ILE A 59 0.53 3.90 -25.28
N PRO A 60 0.67 2.56 -25.29
CA PRO A 60 0.38 1.76 -26.47
C PRO A 60 -1.14 1.77 -26.76
N LYS A 61 -1.49 1.78 -28.05
CA LYS A 61 -2.88 1.64 -28.53
C LYS A 61 -3.29 0.16 -28.48
N ILE A 62 -3.43 -0.38 -27.29
CA ILE A 62 -3.80 -1.78 -27.05
C ILE A 62 -4.94 -1.85 -26.03
N ASP A 63 -5.57 -3.02 -26.00
CA ASP A 63 -6.47 -3.40 -24.92
C ASP A 63 -5.71 -4.11 -23.80
N VAL A 64 -6.19 -3.94 -22.58
CA VAL A 64 -5.70 -4.59 -21.36
C VAL A 64 -6.82 -5.45 -20.78
N TYR A 65 -6.48 -6.63 -20.31
CA TYR A 65 -7.47 -7.62 -19.83
C TYR A 65 -7.53 -7.57 -18.31
N HIS A 66 -8.73 -7.30 -17.77
CA HIS A 66 -8.98 -7.19 -16.34
C HIS A 66 -9.52 -8.50 -15.77
N TYR A 67 -8.91 -8.95 -14.70
CA TYR A 67 -9.27 -10.13 -13.95
C TYR A 67 -9.52 -9.78 -12.49
N ASP A 68 -10.56 -10.38 -11.91
CA ASP A 68 -10.81 -10.44 -10.48
C ASP A 68 -10.00 -11.59 -9.87
N VAL A 69 -9.32 -11.31 -8.77
CA VAL A 69 -8.52 -12.26 -8.00
C VAL A 69 -9.06 -12.31 -6.58
N ASP A 70 -9.62 -13.45 -6.19
CA ASP A 70 -10.03 -13.71 -4.81
C ASP A 70 -8.98 -14.60 -4.12
N ILE A 71 -8.57 -14.24 -2.90
CA ILE A 71 -7.53 -14.97 -2.15
C ILE A 71 -8.08 -15.35 -0.78
N LYS A 72 -8.10 -16.64 -0.50
CA LYS A 72 -8.51 -17.20 0.79
C LYS A 72 -7.29 -17.79 1.53
N PRO A 73 -7.14 -17.52 2.84
CA PRO A 73 -8.04 -16.76 3.70
C PRO A 73 -8.04 -15.25 3.43
N GLU A 74 -9.20 -14.60 3.61
CA GLU A 74 -9.39 -13.16 3.39
C GLU A 74 -8.65 -12.27 4.41
N LYS A 75 -8.65 -10.95 4.17
CA LYS A 75 -8.13 -9.90 5.08
C LYS A 75 -6.63 -9.99 5.41
N ARG A 76 -5.84 -10.61 4.54
CA ARG A 76 -4.38 -10.60 4.64
C ARG A 76 -3.80 -9.23 4.25
N PRO A 77 -2.60 -8.87 4.75
CA PRO A 77 -1.93 -7.65 4.30
C PRO A 77 -1.71 -7.66 2.79
N ARG A 78 -1.85 -6.50 2.12
CA ARG A 78 -1.66 -6.39 0.66
C ARG A 78 -0.31 -6.94 0.19
N ARG A 79 0.76 -6.77 0.99
CA ARG A 79 2.08 -7.33 0.69
C ARG A 79 2.05 -8.86 0.53
N VAL A 80 1.39 -9.56 1.45
CA VAL A 80 1.22 -11.02 1.39
C VAL A 80 0.42 -11.41 0.16
N ASN A 81 -0.67 -10.71 -0.14
CA ASN A 81 -1.46 -10.99 -1.35
C ASN A 81 -0.62 -10.85 -2.62
N ARG A 82 0.28 -9.86 -2.68
CA ARG A 82 1.17 -9.69 -3.83
C ARG A 82 2.20 -10.81 -3.92
N GLU A 83 2.77 -11.25 -2.80
CA GLU A 83 3.67 -12.41 -2.74
C GLU A 83 2.96 -13.71 -3.19
N VAL A 84 1.68 -13.90 -2.82
CA VAL A 84 0.84 -15.01 -3.30
C VAL A 84 0.68 -14.94 -4.82
N VAL A 85 0.26 -13.80 -5.37
CA VAL A 85 0.06 -13.65 -6.83
C VAL A 85 1.37 -13.79 -7.60
N ASP A 86 2.46 -13.23 -7.10
CA ASP A 86 3.80 -13.36 -7.70
C ASP A 86 4.28 -14.82 -7.72
N THR A 87 4.05 -15.57 -6.63
CA THR A 87 4.34 -17.02 -6.59
C THR A 87 3.43 -17.81 -7.53
N MET A 88 2.15 -17.47 -7.59
CA MET A 88 1.18 -18.05 -8.53
C MET A 88 1.60 -17.87 -9.98
N VAL A 89 2.01 -16.65 -10.37
CA VAL A 89 2.46 -16.33 -11.73
C VAL A 89 3.68 -17.17 -12.12
N ARG A 90 4.63 -17.36 -11.20
CA ARG A 90 5.80 -18.22 -11.44
C ARG A 90 5.44 -19.70 -11.53
N HIS A 91 4.64 -20.20 -10.59
CA HIS A 91 4.31 -21.61 -10.48
C HIS A 91 3.44 -22.09 -11.65
N PHE A 92 2.44 -21.31 -12.03
CA PHE A 92 1.52 -21.62 -13.13
C PHE A 92 1.94 -20.97 -14.45
N LYS A 93 3.25 -20.68 -14.62
CA LYS A 93 3.79 -20.04 -15.83
C LYS A 93 3.40 -20.81 -17.09
N MET A 94 3.67 -22.11 -17.16
CA MET A 94 3.42 -22.90 -18.38
C MET A 94 1.94 -23.13 -18.68
N GLN A 95 1.08 -23.12 -17.65
CA GLN A 95 -0.34 -23.47 -17.80
C GLN A 95 -1.22 -22.25 -18.13
N ILE A 96 -0.95 -21.10 -17.48
CA ILE A 96 -1.85 -19.94 -17.50
C ILE A 96 -1.12 -18.69 -17.99
N PHE A 97 0.03 -18.35 -17.40
CA PHE A 97 0.60 -17.01 -17.59
C PHE A 97 1.48 -16.89 -18.85
N GLY A 98 2.13 -17.97 -19.29
CA GLY A 98 3.16 -17.93 -20.33
C GLY A 98 4.24 -16.90 -19.97
N ASP A 99 4.60 -16.03 -20.91
CA ASP A 99 5.54 -14.92 -20.65
C ASP A 99 4.87 -13.63 -20.15
N ARG A 100 3.56 -13.66 -19.87
CA ARG A 100 2.83 -12.49 -19.38
C ARG A 100 3.30 -12.13 -17.96
N GLN A 101 3.43 -10.84 -17.70
CA GLN A 101 3.75 -10.27 -16.39
C GLN A 101 2.57 -9.45 -15.90
N PRO A 102 1.66 -10.01 -15.09
CA PRO A 102 0.45 -9.30 -14.67
C PRO A 102 0.74 -8.15 -13.71
N GLY A 103 0.06 -7.01 -13.91
CA GLY A 103 -0.03 -5.95 -12.91
C GLY A 103 -1.12 -6.29 -11.89
N TYR A 104 -0.82 -6.19 -10.60
CA TYR A 104 -1.78 -6.52 -9.52
C TYR A 104 -1.83 -5.41 -8.47
N ASP A 105 -3.03 -5.08 -7.97
CA ASP A 105 -3.27 -4.01 -6.99
C ASP A 105 -3.05 -4.45 -5.52
N GLY A 106 -2.83 -5.74 -5.28
CA GLY A 106 -2.68 -6.31 -3.93
C GLY A 106 -4.00 -6.62 -3.23
N LYS A 107 -5.13 -6.51 -3.93
CA LYS A 107 -6.47 -6.80 -3.43
C LYS A 107 -7.22 -7.77 -4.34
N ARG A 108 -7.75 -7.28 -5.46
CA ARG A 108 -8.67 -8.00 -6.34
C ARG A 108 -8.42 -7.75 -7.82
N ASN A 109 -7.75 -6.66 -8.20
CA ASN A 109 -7.64 -6.28 -9.60
C ASN A 109 -6.28 -6.69 -10.16
N MET A 110 -6.30 -7.59 -11.13
CA MET A 110 -5.14 -8.01 -11.90
C MET A 110 -5.34 -7.68 -13.40
N TYR A 111 -4.27 -7.24 -14.06
CA TYR A 111 -4.28 -6.80 -15.44
C TYR A 111 -3.18 -7.48 -16.26
N THR A 112 -3.49 -7.89 -17.48
CA THR A 112 -2.50 -8.44 -18.42
C THR A 112 -2.59 -7.75 -19.79
N ALA A 113 -1.46 -7.67 -20.51
CA ALA A 113 -1.41 -7.11 -21.86
C ALA A 113 -2.04 -8.03 -22.93
N HIS A 114 -2.14 -9.33 -22.63
CA HIS A 114 -2.73 -10.34 -23.50
C HIS A 114 -3.68 -11.23 -22.70
N PRO A 115 -4.72 -11.80 -23.30
CA PRO A 115 -5.69 -12.60 -22.59
C PRO A 115 -5.03 -13.87 -22.02
N LEU A 116 -5.43 -14.26 -20.82
CA LEU A 116 -5.14 -15.55 -20.22
C LEU A 116 -5.98 -16.65 -20.88
N PRO A 117 -5.44 -17.88 -21.06
CA PRO A 117 -6.14 -19.00 -21.70
C PRO A 117 -7.15 -19.67 -20.75
N ILE A 118 -7.96 -18.88 -20.05
CA ILE A 118 -8.95 -19.35 -19.06
C ILE A 118 -10.40 -19.13 -19.52
N GLY A 119 -10.60 -18.51 -20.69
CA GLY A 119 -11.93 -18.13 -21.16
C GLY A 119 -12.61 -17.13 -20.23
N ARG A 120 -13.89 -17.38 -19.92
CA ARG A 120 -14.69 -16.59 -18.96
C ARG A 120 -14.97 -17.33 -17.65
N ASP A 121 -14.50 -18.56 -17.55
CA ASP A 121 -14.77 -19.42 -16.40
C ASP A 121 -13.89 -19.02 -15.21
N ARG A 122 -14.34 -19.43 -14.01
CA ARG A 122 -13.58 -19.24 -12.78
C ARG A 122 -12.52 -20.34 -12.70
N VAL A 123 -11.28 -19.95 -12.45
CA VAL A 123 -10.17 -20.89 -12.26
C VAL A 123 -9.69 -20.83 -10.82
N ASP A 124 -9.81 -21.95 -10.11
CA ASP A 124 -9.33 -22.09 -8.74
C ASP A 124 -7.93 -22.73 -8.73
N LEU A 125 -7.01 -22.10 -8.01
CA LEU A 125 -5.61 -22.48 -7.88
C LEU A 125 -5.23 -22.59 -6.41
N GLU A 126 -4.33 -23.51 -6.10
CA GLU A 126 -3.70 -23.58 -4.78
C GLU A 126 -2.25 -23.10 -4.87
N VAL A 127 -1.90 -22.13 -4.02
CA VAL A 127 -0.58 -21.49 -3.99
C VAL A 127 -0.02 -21.62 -2.59
N THR A 128 1.18 -22.18 -2.47
CA THR A 128 1.83 -22.36 -1.17
C THR A 128 3.00 -21.39 -1.04
N LEU A 129 2.99 -20.58 0.02
CA LEU A 129 4.12 -19.74 0.40
C LEU A 129 4.91 -20.40 1.53
N PRO A 130 6.25 -20.27 1.53
CA PRO A 130 7.06 -20.71 2.65
C PRO A 130 6.72 -19.85 3.88
N GLY A 131 6.32 -20.51 4.97
CA GLY A 131 5.99 -19.83 6.22
C GLY A 131 7.09 -19.95 7.27
N GLU A 132 7.01 -19.14 8.32
CA GLU A 132 7.88 -19.25 9.49
C GLU A 132 7.47 -20.50 10.32
N GLY A 133 7.93 -21.67 9.88
CA GLY A 133 7.76 -22.96 10.55
C GLY A 133 6.77 -23.92 9.90
N LYS A 134 5.71 -23.39 9.27
CA LYS A 134 4.79 -24.19 8.45
C LYS A 134 4.42 -23.43 7.20
N ASP A 135 4.51 -24.11 6.07
CA ASP A 135 4.06 -23.59 4.79
C ASP A 135 2.58 -23.20 4.85
N GLN A 136 2.26 -22.11 4.16
CA GLN A 136 0.92 -21.58 4.11
C GLN A 136 0.35 -21.72 2.72
N THR A 137 -0.68 -22.56 2.59
CA THR A 137 -1.45 -22.72 1.37
C THR A 137 -2.60 -21.71 1.30
N PHE A 138 -2.77 -21.13 0.13
CA PHE A 138 -3.81 -20.16 -0.22
C PHE A 138 -4.63 -20.73 -1.37
N LYS A 139 -5.95 -20.52 -1.31
CA LYS A 139 -6.83 -20.77 -2.44
C LYS A 139 -7.03 -19.46 -3.19
N VAL A 140 -6.66 -19.43 -4.46
CA VAL A 140 -6.72 -18.26 -5.32
C VAL A 140 -7.67 -18.53 -6.46
N THR A 141 -8.72 -17.73 -6.58
CA THR A 141 -9.66 -17.80 -7.71
C THR A 141 -9.36 -16.65 -8.66
N ILE A 142 -9.19 -16.95 -9.95
CA ILE A 142 -9.05 -15.97 -11.03
C ILE A 142 -10.31 -16.02 -11.90
N GLN A 143 -10.89 -14.85 -12.19
CA GLN A 143 -12.05 -14.74 -13.07
C GLN A 143 -11.89 -13.54 -14.01
N TRP A 144 -12.19 -13.73 -15.30
CA TRP A 144 -12.23 -12.63 -16.26
C TRP A 144 -13.36 -11.65 -15.93
N VAL A 145 -13.11 -10.34 -16.05
CA VAL A 145 -14.08 -9.28 -15.74
C VAL A 145 -14.43 -8.47 -17.00
N SER A 146 -13.43 -7.85 -17.62
CA SER A 146 -13.63 -6.94 -18.75
C SER A 146 -12.37 -6.77 -19.58
N VAL A 147 -12.53 -6.09 -20.72
CA VAL A 147 -11.45 -5.55 -21.52
C VAL A 147 -11.43 -4.04 -21.35
N VAL A 148 -10.27 -3.48 -21.00
CA VAL A 148 -10.04 -2.05 -20.78
C VAL A 148 -9.27 -1.50 -21.98
N SER A 149 -9.88 -0.59 -22.73
CA SER A 149 -9.26 -0.06 -23.95
C SER A 149 -8.42 1.18 -23.68
N LEU A 150 -7.10 1.07 -23.83
CA LEU A 150 -6.21 2.23 -23.71
C LEU A 150 -6.32 3.18 -24.92
N GLN A 151 -6.90 2.72 -26.04
CA GLN A 151 -7.23 3.59 -27.16
C GLN A 151 -8.31 4.60 -26.79
N LEU A 152 -9.38 4.17 -26.10
CA LEU A 152 -10.43 5.08 -25.63
C LEU A 152 -9.86 6.15 -24.69
N LEU A 153 -8.90 5.77 -23.84
CA LEU A 153 -8.18 6.75 -23.02
C LEU A 153 -7.45 7.79 -23.87
N LEU A 154 -6.75 7.38 -24.92
CA LEU A 154 -6.06 8.31 -25.82
C LEU A 154 -7.03 9.23 -26.57
N GLU A 155 -8.19 8.73 -26.98
CA GLU A 155 -9.24 9.53 -27.60
C GLU A 155 -9.83 10.57 -26.62
N ALA A 156 -10.02 10.18 -25.36
CA ALA A 156 -10.43 11.13 -24.31
C ALA A 156 -9.39 12.23 -24.07
N LEU A 157 -8.10 11.89 -24.05
CA LEU A 157 -7.00 12.85 -23.85
C LEU A 157 -6.83 13.81 -25.03
N ALA A 158 -7.21 13.38 -26.24
CA ALA A 158 -7.31 14.22 -27.43
C ALA A 158 -8.55 15.12 -27.45
N GLY A 159 -9.48 14.93 -26.50
CA GLY A 159 -10.72 15.71 -26.41
C GLY A 159 -11.86 15.20 -27.31
N HIS A 160 -11.75 13.99 -27.86
CA HIS A 160 -12.80 13.38 -28.67
C HIS A 160 -13.92 12.77 -27.81
N LEU A 161 -13.63 12.43 -26.56
CA LEU A 161 -14.62 11.95 -25.58
C LEU A 161 -14.90 13.03 -24.53
N SER A 162 -16.12 13.03 -23.99
CA SER A 162 -16.53 13.98 -22.95
C SER A 162 -15.96 13.69 -21.58
N GLU A 163 -15.62 12.42 -21.31
CA GLU A 163 -15.16 11.93 -20.03
C GLU A 163 -13.93 11.04 -20.21
N VAL A 164 -13.06 11.03 -19.20
CA VAL A 164 -11.87 10.18 -19.18
C VAL A 164 -12.25 8.81 -18.61
N PRO A 165 -11.98 7.70 -19.32
CA PRO A 165 -12.26 6.36 -18.81
C PRO A 165 -11.48 6.06 -17.50
N GLU A 166 -12.18 6.00 -16.37
CA GLU A 166 -11.56 5.81 -15.05
C GLU A 166 -10.90 4.44 -14.91
N ASP A 167 -11.48 3.41 -15.53
CA ASP A 167 -10.96 2.04 -15.56
C ASP A 167 -9.58 1.96 -16.22
N SER A 168 -9.38 2.72 -17.30
CA SER A 168 -8.12 2.81 -18.04
C SER A 168 -7.05 3.54 -17.23
N VAL A 169 -7.45 4.63 -16.54
CA VAL A 169 -6.55 5.34 -15.61
C VAL A 169 -6.17 4.44 -14.43
N GLN A 170 -7.11 3.69 -13.88
CA GLN A 170 -6.86 2.73 -12.80
C GLN A 170 -5.94 1.60 -13.24
N ALA A 171 -6.14 1.02 -14.42
CA ALA A 171 -5.28 -0.03 -14.96
C ALA A 171 -3.83 0.46 -15.08
N LEU A 172 -3.62 1.67 -15.62
CA LEU A 172 -2.28 2.28 -15.71
C LEU A 172 -1.67 2.57 -14.34
N ASP A 173 -2.45 3.06 -13.37
CA ASP A 173 -1.96 3.27 -12.00
C ASP A 173 -1.52 1.94 -11.36
N VAL A 174 -2.31 0.87 -11.51
CA VAL A 174 -1.96 -0.46 -10.99
C VAL A 174 -0.71 -1.03 -11.65
N ILE A 175 -0.61 -0.96 -12.98
CA ILE A 175 0.53 -1.47 -13.75
C ILE A 175 1.81 -0.72 -13.35
N THR A 176 1.80 0.61 -13.38
CA THR A 176 2.98 1.42 -13.06
C THR A 176 3.41 1.32 -11.59
N ARG A 177 2.48 1.02 -10.68
CA ARG A 177 2.76 0.84 -9.25
C ARG A 177 3.12 -0.59 -8.86
N HIS A 178 2.99 -1.57 -9.76
CA HIS A 178 3.16 -2.98 -9.42
C HIS A 178 4.54 -3.28 -8.84
N LEU A 179 5.61 -2.95 -9.58
CA LEU A 179 6.98 -3.24 -9.17
C LEU A 179 7.44 -2.43 -7.93
N PRO A 180 7.21 -1.10 -7.86
CA PRO A 180 7.52 -0.33 -6.64
C PRO A 180 6.80 -0.86 -5.39
N SER A 181 5.57 -1.36 -5.53
CA SER A 181 4.81 -1.96 -4.42
C SER A 181 5.37 -3.30 -3.94
N MET A 182 6.20 -3.96 -4.74
CA MET A 182 6.91 -5.19 -4.37
C MET A 182 8.28 -4.91 -3.78
N ARG A 183 8.97 -3.88 -4.27
CA ARG A 183 10.34 -3.54 -3.88
C ARG A 183 10.43 -2.64 -2.64
N TYR A 184 9.50 -1.71 -2.50
CA TYR A 184 9.52 -0.69 -1.45
C TYR A 184 8.37 -0.85 -0.46
N THR A 185 8.37 -0.05 0.60
CA THR A 185 7.26 0.02 1.56
C THR A 185 6.24 1.05 1.08
N PRO A 186 5.04 0.65 0.63
CA PRO A 186 4.03 1.59 0.17
C PRO A 186 3.33 2.27 1.35
N VAL A 187 3.26 3.60 1.32
CA VAL A 187 2.48 4.43 2.25
C VAL A 187 1.66 5.42 1.44
N GLY A 188 0.34 5.22 1.39
CA GLY A 188 -0.54 6.00 0.52
C GLY A 188 -0.16 5.84 -0.96
N ARG A 189 0.18 6.96 -1.61
CA ARG A 189 0.67 6.98 -3.00
C ARG A 189 2.20 7.02 -3.12
N SER A 190 2.91 6.99 -2.00
CA SER A 190 4.38 7.04 -1.97
C SER A 190 5.01 5.70 -1.63
N PHE A 191 6.30 5.57 -1.92
CA PHE A 191 7.12 4.39 -1.72
C PHE A 191 8.40 4.77 -0.96
N PHE A 192 8.73 4.02 0.09
CA PHE A 192 9.86 4.31 0.98
C PHE A 192 10.78 3.10 1.14
N SER A 193 12.07 3.33 1.34
CA SER A 193 13.07 2.31 1.64
C SER A 193 13.81 2.63 2.93
N PRO A 194 14.36 1.61 3.62
CA PRO A 194 15.29 1.85 4.71
C PRO A 194 16.47 2.73 4.27
N PRO A 195 17.06 3.52 5.18
CA PRO A 195 18.27 4.27 4.93
C PRO A 195 19.45 3.38 4.53
N GLU A 196 20.13 3.72 3.44
CA GLU A 196 21.37 3.09 2.98
C GLU A 196 22.44 4.17 2.86
N GLY A 197 23.45 4.16 3.74
CA GLY A 197 24.54 5.14 3.72
C GLY A 197 24.19 6.53 4.29
N TYR A 198 23.01 6.70 4.88
CA TYR A 198 22.63 7.91 5.61
C TYR A 198 21.91 7.56 6.92
N TYR A 199 22.01 8.43 7.92
CA TYR A 199 21.39 8.22 9.23
C TYR A 199 20.78 9.52 9.76
N HIS A 200 19.46 9.55 9.91
CA HIS A 200 18.69 10.70 10.38
C HIS A 200 17.75 10.28 11.52
N PRO A 201 18.27 10.13 12.75
CA PRO A 201 17.46 9.80 13.91
C PRO A 201 16.54 10.96 14.29
N LEU A 202 15.33 10.63 14.72
CA LEU A 202 14.35 11.58 15.26
C LEU A 202 14.21 11.48 16.79
N GLY A 203 14.89 10.53 17.41
CA GLY A 203 14.74 10.17 18.82
C GLY A 203 13.53 9.27 19.09
N GLY A 204 13.47 8.68 20.28
CA GLY A 204 12.36 7.81 20.70
C GLY A 204 12.16 6.59 19.80
N GLY A 205 13.23 6.03 19.23
CA GLY A 205 13.15 4.87 18.36
C GLY A 205 12.75 5.13 16.91
N ARG A 206 12.74 6.39 16.48
CA ARG A 206 12.25 6.78 15.15
C ARG A 206 13.38 7.33 14.29
N GLU A 207 13.25 7.16 12.99
CA GLU A 207 14.18 7.64 11.97
C GLU A 207 13.43 8.13 10.73
N VAL A 208 14.08 8.95 9.92
CA VAL A 208 13.53 9.41 8.64
C VAL A 208 13.85 8.39 7.55
N TRP A 209 12.83 7.96 6.81
CA TRP A 209 13.01 7.25 5.54
C TRP A 209 12.68 8.19 4.39
N PHE A 210 13.55 8.21 3.39
CA PHE A 210 13.28 8.87 2.12
C PHE A 210 12.59 7.91 1.15
N GLY A 211 11.93 8.52 0.19
CA GLY A 211 11.12 7.83 -0.79
C GLY A 211 10.64 8.79 -1.86
N PHE A 212 9.63 8.37 -2.60
CA PHE A 212 9.03 9.18 -3.64
C PHE A 212 7.51 8.99 -3.70
N HIS A 213 6.80 10.07 -3.97
CA HIS A 213 5.40 10.06 -4.39
C HIS A 213 5.31 9.64 -5.85
N GLN A 214 4.32 8.81 -6.20
CA GLN A 214 4.04 8.41 -7.57
C GLN A 214 2.54 8.47 -7.84
N SER A 215 2.15 9.12 -8.94
CA SER A 215 0.77 9.08 -9.43
C SER A 215 0.70 9.27 -10.93
N VAL A 216 -0.12 8.46 -11.60
CA VAL A 216 -0.46 8.62 -13.01
C VAL A 216 -1.70 9.52 -13.12
N ARG A 217 -1.67 10.55 -13.96
CA ARG A 217 -2.76 11.52 -14.13
C ARG A 217 -3.04 11.85 -15.59
N PRO A 218 -4.31 11.98 -15.98
CA PRO A 218 -4.66 12.57 -17.27
C PRO A 218 -4.28 14.04 -17.28
N ALA A 219 -3.62 14.48 -18.36
CA ALA A 219 -3.40 15.87 -18.69
C ALA A 219 -3.87 16.13 -20.12
N MET A 220 -3.82 17.38 -20.57
CA MET A 220 -4.11 17.67 -21.98
C MET A 220 -3.13 16.88 -22.86
N TRP A 221 -3.65 16.12 -23.83
CA TRP A 221 -2.92 15.34 -24.83
C TRP A 221 -2.25 14.04 -24.36
N ASN A 222 -1.85 13.91 -23.09
CA ASN A 222 -1.09 12.75 -22.62
C ASN A 222 -1.43 12.37 -21.17
N MET A 223 -1.11 11.13 -20.82
CA MET A 223 -0.96 10.74 -19.41
C MET A 223 0.39 11.21 -18.88
N MET A 224 0.39 11.68 -17.65
CA MET A 224 1.57 12.20 -16.96
C MET A 224 1.84 11.39 -15.71
N LEU A 225 3.09 10.98 -15.53
CA LEU A 225 3.61 10.42 -14.29
C LEU A 225 4.12 11.58 -13.43
N ASN A 226 3.41 11.89 -12.35
CA ASN A 226 3.85 12.86 -11.35
C ASN A 226 4.71 12.13 -10.31
N ILE A 227 5.98 12.55 -10.21
CA ILE A 227 6.97 12.03 -9.27
C ILE A 227 7.48 13.18 -8.40
N ASP A 228 7.51 12.98 -7.09
CA ASP A 228 8.13 13.94 -6.16
C ASP A 228 8.90 13.22 -5.07
N VAL A 229 9.95 13.86 -4.54
CA VAL A 229 10.69 13.33 -3.40
C VAL A 229 9.80 13.39 -2.16
N SER A 230 9.89 12.40 -1.28
CA SER A 230 9.13 12.35 -0.04
C SER A 230 9.99 11.85 1.10
N ALA A 231 9.67 12.30 2.32
CA ALA A 231 10.30 11.82 3.54
C ALA A 231 9.22 11.60 4.61
N THR A 232 9.31 10.53 5.38
CA THR A 232 8.39 10.28 6.50
C THR A 232 9.07 9.49 7.62
N ALA A 233 8.50 9.54 8.81
CA ALA A 233 9.05 8.88 9.98
C ALA A 233 8.69 7.39 10.02
N PHE A 234 9.69 6.55 10.27
CA PHE A 234 9.54 5.12 10.54
C PHE A 234 10.15 4.77 11.90
N TYR A 235 9.70 3.66 12.48
CA TYR A 235 10.38 3.07 13.63
C TYR A 235 11.65 2.36 13.16
N ARG A 236 12.76 2.63 13.82
CA ARG A 236 14.04 1.98 13.53
C ARG A 236 13.94 0.48 13.80
N ALA A 237 14.50 -0.33 12.91
CA ALA A 237 14.66 -1.77 13.16
C ALA A 237 15.80 -1.98 14.17
N GLN A 238 15.46 -2.20 15.44
CA GLN A 238 16.42 -2.30 16.53
C GLN A 238 15.93 -3.24 17.65
N PRO A 239 16.81 -3.69 18.56
CA PRO A 239 16.41 -4.41 19.77
C PRO A 239 15.38 -3.64 20.59
N VAL A 240 14.40 -4.35 21.16
CA VAL A 240 13.35 -3.74 22.00
C VAL A 240 13.94 -3.05 23.24
N ILE A 241 15.07 -3.53 23.74
CA ILE A 241 15.79 -2.93 24.87
C ILE A 241 16.36 -1.56 24.49
N GLU A 242 16.99 -1.44 23.31
CA GLU A 242 17.50 -0.15 22.82
C GLU A 242 16.34 0.82 22.53
N PHE A 243 15.26 0.33 21.93
CA PHE A 243 14.04 1.11 21.73
C PHE A 243 13.49 1.65 23.06
N MET A 244 13.45 0.82 24.11
CA MET A 244 13.04 1.24 25.45
C MET A 244 13.98 2.32 26.01
N CYS A 245 15.29 2.16 25.86
CA CYS A 245 16.28 3.15 26.30
C CYS A 245 16.05 4.50 25.61
N GLU A 246 15.84 4.52 24.30
CA GLU A 246 15.55 5.75 23.54
C GLU A 246 14.22 6.41 23.92
N VAL A 247 13.19 5.62 24.25
CA VAL A 247 11.89 6.14 24.67
C VAL A 247 11.93 6.69 26.10
N LEU A 248 12.72 6.07 26.97
CA LEU A 248 12.80 6.42 28.40
C LEU A 248 13.97 7.35 28.73
N ASP A 249 14.75 7.76 27.73
CA ASP A 249 15.94 8.60 27.86
C ASP A 249 16.99 7.96 28.81
N VAL A 250 17.13 6.63 28.74
CA VAL A 250 18.10 5.85 29.53
C VAL A 250 19.37 5.68 28.70
N GLN A 251 20.49 6.23 29.18
CA GLN A 251 21.77 6.19 28.47
C GLN A 251 22.40 4.79 28.48
N ASN A 252 22.32 4.10 29.63
CA ASN A 252 22.92 2.78 29.80
C ASN A 252 21.94 1.85 30.52
N ILE A 253 21.60 0.73 29.87
CA ILE A 253 20.67 -0.26 30.44
C ILE A 253 21.21 -0.85 31.75
N ASN A 254 22.53 -0.92 31.93
CA ASN A 254 23.16 -1.46 33.13
C ASN A 254 22.93 -0.57 34.37
N GLU A 255 22.62 0.72 34.17
CA GLU A 255 22.25 1.63 35.26
C GLU A 255 20.82 1.38 35.75
N GLN A 256 19.98 0.74 34.93
CA GLN A 256 18.61 0.36 35.26
C GLN A 256 18.58 -0.93 36.09
N THR A 257 19.10 -0.85 37.32
CA THR A 257 19.16 -1.98 38.28
C THR A 257 17.81 -2.30 38.94
N LYS A 258 16.87 -1.34 38.93
CA LYS A 258 15.52 -1.48 39.50
C LYS A 258 14.49 -1.70 38.39
N PRO A 259 13.36 -2.38 38.69
CA PRO A 259 12.22 -2.45 37.78
C PRO A 259 11.75 -1.04 37.36
N LEU A 260 11.19 -0.94 36.15
CA LEU A 260 10.60 0.31 35.66
C LEU A 260 9.54 0.83 36.63
N THR A 261 9.58 2.14 36.90
CA THR A 261 8.50 2.81 37.63
C THR A 261 7.19 2.72 36.85
N ASP A 262 6.05 2.88 37.53
CA ASP A 262 4.74 2.87 36.87
C ASP A 262 4.64 3.92 35.75
N SER A 263 5.23 5.10 35.94
CA SER A 263 5.28 6.16 34.93
C SER A 263 6.10 5.76 33.70
N GLN A 264 7.32 5.25 33.90
CA GLN A 264 8.18 4.76 32.81
C GLN A 264 7.52 3.62 32.04
N ARG A 265 6.95 2.64 32.76
CA ARG A 265 6.23 1.53 32.13
C ARG A 265 5.07 2.05 31.27
N VAL A 266 4.25 2.96 31.78
CA VAL A 266 3.13 3.54 30.99
C VAL A 266 3.64 4.33 29.79
N LYS A 267 4.71 5.11 29.91
CA LYS A 267 5.35 5.83 28.78
C LYS A 267 5.79 4.82 27.71
N PHE A 268 6.53 3.79 28.09
CA PHE A 268 6.99 2.74 27.18
C PHE A 268 5.83 1.96 26.54
N THR A 269 4.81 1.57 27.32
CA THR A 269 3.63 0.87 26.81
C THR A 269 2.93 1.67 25.71
N LYS A 270 2.80 2.99 25.88
CA LYS A 270 2.17 3.85 24.87
C LYS A 270 2.92 3.84 23.54
N GLU A 271 4.25 3.80 23.59
CA GLU A 271 5.10 3.83 22.39
C GLU A 271 5.20 2.47 21.70
N ILE A 272 5.33 1.36 22.45
CA ILE A 272 5.51 0.04 21.86
C ILE A 272 4.20 -0.65 21.47
N ARG A 273 3.07 -0.27 22.08
CA ARG A 273 1.78 -0.93 21.83
C ARG A 273 1.36 -0.75 20.38
N GLY A 274 1.03 -1.85 19.73
CA GLY A 274 0.65 -1.91 18.33
C GLY A 274 1.84 -2.07 17.38
N LEU A 275 3.09 -1.95 17.83
CA LEU A 275 4.25 -2.23 16.98
C LEU A 275 4.42 -3.73 16.75
N LYS A 276 5.05 -4.10 15.63
CA LYS A 276 5.43 -5.48 15.34
C LYS A 276 6.85 -5.72 15.84
N VAL A 277 7.07 -6.83 16.54
CA VAL A 277 8.37 -7.28 17.03
C VAL A 277 8.67 -8.67 16.48
N GLU A 278 9.95 -8.98 16.35
CA GLU A 278 10.47 -10.27 15.90
C GLU A 278 11.25 -10.91 17.06
N VAL A 279 11.05 -12.20 17.30
CA VAL A 279 11.82 -12.94 18.31
C VAL A 279 13.13 -13.46 17.74
N THR A 280 14.19 -13.44 18.55
CA THR A 280 15.54 -13.85 18.13
C THR A 280 16.02 -15.15 18.79
N HIS A 281 15.26 -15.71 19.74
CA HIS A 281 15.67 -16.91 20.50
C HIS A 281 15.42 -18.24 19.77
N CYS A 282 14.65 -18.25 18.67
CA CYS A 282 14.29 -19.47 17.94
C CYS A 282 15.20 -19.77 16.73
N GLY A 283 16.46 -19.33 16.75
CA GLY A 283 17.42 -19.59 15.68
C GLY A 283 16.94 -19.08 14.31
N GLN A 284 16.74 -19.99 13.35
CA GLN A 284 16.27 -19.64 12.00
C GLN A 284 14.79 -19.22 11.94
N MET A 285 13.98 -19.56 12.96
CA MET A 285 12.56 -19.16 13.01
C MET A 285 12.40 -17.73 13.53
N LYS A 286 12.13 -16.80 12.61
CA LYS A 286 11.99 -15.36 12.88
C LYS A 286 10.56 -14.92 13.17
N ARG A 287 9.93 -15.49 14.20
CA ARG A 287 8.50 -15.30 14.45
C ARG A 287 8.14 -13.85 14.78
N LYS A 288 7.14 -13.30 14.08
CA LYS A 288 6.66 -11.91 14.27
C LYS A 288 5.37 -11.84 15.07
N TYR A 289 5.30 -10.88 15.99
CA TYR A 289 4.14 -10.61 16.85
C TYR A 289 3.78 -9.13 16.85
N ARG A 290 2.50 -8.80 17.08
CA ARG A 290 2.09 -7.42 17.37
C ARG A 290 1.95 -7.26 18.88
N VAL A 291 2.66 -6.30 19.45
CA VAL A 291 2.62 -6.03 20.90
C VAL A 291 1.25 -5.48 21.27
N CYS A 292 0.52 -6.17 22.14
CA CYS A 292 -0.79 -5.73 22.62
C CYS A 292 -0.70 -4.94 23.93
N ASN A 293 0.30 -5.24 24.78
CA ASN A 293 0.51 -4.62 26.07
C ASN A 293 1.93 -4.87 26.61
N VAL A 294 2.29 -4.21 27.71
CA VAL A 294 3.48 -4.49 28.52
C VAL A 294 3.03 -4.91 29.92
N THR A 295 3.60 -6.00 30.42
CA THR A 295 3.23 -6.59 31.71
C THR A 295 3.64 -5.72 32.89
N ARG A 296 2.84 -5.70 33.96
CA ARG A 296 3.18 -4.99 35.20
C ARG A 296 4.28 -5.68 35.99
N ARG A 297 4.25 -7.01 36.05
CA ARG A 297 5.26 -7.82 36.75
C ARG A 297 6.49 -8.03 35.87
N PRO A 298 7.71 -8.00 36.43
CA PRO A 298 8.94 -8.32 35.70
C PRO A 298 8.95 -9.80 35.27
N ALA A 299 9.77 -10.13 34.27
CA ALA A 299 9.85 -11.48 33.71
C ALA A 299 10.15 -12.56 34.76
N SER A 300 10.97 -12.25 35.79
CA SER A 300 11.29 -13.16 36.89
C SER A 300 10.09 -13.57 37.76
N HIS A 301 8.96 -12.88 37.62
CA HIS A 301 7.72 -13.14 38.36
C HIS A 301 6.56 -13.50 37.42
N GLN A 302 6.88 -13.93 36.19
CA GLN A 302 5.92 -14.49 35.24
C GLN A 302 6.05 -16.00 35.22
N THR A 303 4.92 -16.66 35.45
CA THR A 303 4.70 -18.09 35.33
C THR A 303 4.20 -18.43 33.94
#